data_AF-A0A9E1I8K9-F1
#
_entry.id   AF-A0A9E1I8K9-F1
#
_cell.length_a   1.000
_cell.length_b   1.000
_cell.length_c   1.000
_cell.angle_alpha   90.00
_cell.angle_beta   90.00
_cell.angle_gamma   90.00
#
_symmetry.space_group_name_H-M   'P 1'
#
loop_
_entity.id
_entity.type
_entity.pdbx_description
1 polymer ?
#
loop_
_entity_poly.entity_id
_entity_poly.type
_entity_poly.pdbx_seq_one_letter_code
_entity_poly.pdbx_strand_id
1 'polypeptide(L)'
;MINATLAQMRNSEKFFKTDEVIHIINGRKKQQLGFFVPEKLREEFKPFLQKIEDDKNMNALKLAAEAQAMDPIGDSTIGDGI
;
A
#
# COMPACT_ATOMS: atom_id res chain seq x y z
N MET A 1 15.51 10.84 6.91
CA MET A 1 14.28 10.27 7.52
C MET A 1 14.41 10.41 9.03
N ILE A 2 13.41 11.00 9.68
CA ILE A 2 13.44 11.29 11.11
C ILE A 2 12.42 10.47 11.88
N ASN A 3 12.73 10.07 13.11
CA ASN A 3 11.79 9.35 13.97
C ASN A 3 11.03 10.32 14.87
N ALA A 4 9.73 10.12 14.99
CA ALA A 4 8.88 10.98 15.79
C ALA A 4 7.76 10.23 16.48
N THR A 5 7.39 10.72 17.65
CA THR A 5 6.25 10.22 18.41
C THR A 5 4.98 11.03 18.15
N LEU A 6 3.82 10.42 18.36
CA LEU A 6 2.52 11.12 18.32
C LEU A 6 2.46 12.33 19.26
N ALA A 7 3.16 12.29 20.39
CA ALA A 7 3.24 13.42 21.32
C ALA A 7 3.96 14.63 20.71
N GLN A 8 5.03 14.39 19.94
CA GLN A 8 5.76 15.43 19.23
C GLN A 8 4.95 16.01 18.07
N MET A 9 4.16 15.17 17.37
CA MET A 9 3.20 15.63 16.35
C MET A 9 2.17 16.60 16.93
N ARG A 10 1.57 16.24 18.07
CA ARG A 10 0.48 17.02 18.67
C ARG A 10 0.91 18.41 19.12
N ASN A 11 2.16 18.54 19.56
CA ASN A 11 2.63 19.74 20.25
C ASN A 11 3.48 20.68 19.38
N SER A 12 3.69 20.37 18.10
CA SER A 12 4.63 21.11 17.26
C SER A 12 4.05 21.45 15.89
N GLU A 13 3.74 22.72 15.67
CA GLU A 13 3.39 23.25 14.35
C GLU A 13 4.56 23.13 13.35
N LYS A 14 5.79 23.10 13.84
CA LYS A 14 7.00 22.93 13.02
C LYS A 14 7.17 21.50 12.53
N PHE A 15 6.47 20.55 13.13
CA PHE A 15 6.58 19.13 12.78
C PHE A 15 6.24 18.86 11.31
N PHE A 16 5.21 19.54 10.80
CA PHE A 16 4.75 19.38 9.42
C PHE A 16 5.55 20.23 8.42
N LYS A 17 6.42 21.14 8.90
CA LYS A 17 7.31 21.97 8.09
C LYS A 17 8.71 21.34 8.04
N THR A 18 8.77 20.08 7.62
CA THR A 18 10.03 19.37 7.43
C THR A 18 10.24 19.01 5.98
N ASP A 19 11.52 18.92 5.65
CA ASP A 19 12.00 18.57 4.35
C ASP A 19 12.23 17.05 4.18
N GLU A 20 11.97 16.28 5.23
CA GLU A 20 12.25 14.85 5.28
C GLU A 20 11.02 14.02 5.61
N VAL A 21 10.98 12.77 5.13
CA VAL A 21 9.98 11.78 5.54
C VAL A 21 10.12 11.51 7.05
N ILE A 22 8.98 11.52 7.74
CA ILE A 22 8.92 11.27 9.18
C ILE A 22 8.36 9.89 9.43
N HIS A 23 9.08 9.10 10.20
CA HIS A 23 8.64 7.82 10.70
C HIS A 23 7.92 7.99 12.05
N ILE A 24 6.63 7.69 12.05
CA ILE A 24 5.76 7.85 13.21
C ILE A 24 5.79 6.55 14.03
N ILE A 25 6.25 6.68 15.27
CA ILE A 25 6.36 5.59 16.24
C ILE A 25 5.46 5.85 17.45
N ASN A 26 4.83 4.78 17.94
CA ASN A 26 4.19 4.81 19.25
C ASN A 26 5.27 4.70 20.33
N GLY A 27 5.59 5.83 20.98
CA GLY A 27 6.61 5.89 22.02
C GLY A 27 6.37 4.97 23.22
N ARG A 28 5.11 4.55 23.48
CA ARG A 28 4.76 3.67 24.60
C ARG A 28 4.78 2.19 24.23
N LYS A 29 4.28 1.84 23.05
CA LYS A 29 4.18 0.44 22.59
C LYS A 29 5.35 -0.01 21.72
N LYS A 30 6.30 0.87 21.40
CA LYS A 30 7.37 0.66 20.40
C LYS A 30 6.86 0.09 19.07
N GLN A 31 5.62 0.40 18.72
CA GLN A 31 4.97 -0.02 17.49
C GLN A 31 5.12 1.05 16.43
N GLN A 32 5.46 0.63 15.22
CA GLN A 32 5.44 1.48 14.04
C GLN A 32 3.99 1.81 13.69
N LEU A 33 3.68 3.09 13.51
CA LEU A 33 2.34 3.56 13.13
C LEU A 33 2.26 3.90 11.65
N GLY A 34 3.35 4.44 11.08
CA GLY A 34 3.38 4.77 9.66
C GLY A 34 4.38 5.87 9.35
N PHE A 35 4.18 6.53 8.21
CA PHE A 35 5.06 7.59 7.72
C PHE A 35 4.25 8.84 7.36
N PHE A 36 4.83 10.00 7.63
CA PHE A 36 4.38 11.27 7.08
C PHE A 36 5.31 11.69 5.95
N VAL A 37 4.73 12.00 4.79
CA VAL A 37 5.45 12.47 3.61
C VAL A 37 5.19 13.98 3.45
N PRO A 38 6.24 14.81 3.48
CA PRO A 38 6.11 16.25 3.25
C PRO A 38 5.51 16.60 1.90
N GLU A 39 4.78 17.71 1.84
CA GLU A 39 4.07 18.16 0.63
C GLU A 39 5.02 18.41 -0.55
N LYS A 40 6.22 18.91 -0.30
CA LYS A 40 7.22 19.12 -1.35
C LYS A 40 7.64 17.84 -2.09
N LEU A 41 7.53 16.68 -1.44
CA LEU A 41 7.89 15.38 -2.03
C LEU A 41 6.69 14.76 -2.76
N ARG A 42 5.51 15.40 -2.71
CA ARG A 42 4.26 14.85 -3.26
C ARG A 42 4.36 14.52 -4.74
N GLU A 43 4.99 15.38 -5.54
CA GLU A 43 5.10 15.17 -6.98
C GLU A 43 6.00 13.98 -7.34
N GLU A 44 7.06 13.75 -6.57
CA GLU A 44 7.94 12.59 -6.73
C GLU A 44 7.32 11.30 -6.16
N PHE A 45 6.58 11.42 -5.05
CA PHE A 45 5.96 10.27 -4.38
C PHE A 45 4.73 9.73 -5.12
N LYS A 46 3.97 10.58 -5.80
CA LYS A 46 2.75 10.18 -6.50
C LYS A 46 2.99 9.13 -7.60
N PRO A 47 3.93 9.30 -8.55
CA PRO A 47 4.22 8.27 -9.55
C PRO A 47 4.82 7.00 -8.91
N PHE A 48 5.57 7.14 -7.82
CA PHE A 48 6.08 5.99 -7.08
C PHE A 48 4.95 5.17 -6.42
N LEU A 49 3.98 5.83 -5.79
CA LEU A 49 2.81 5.17 -5.22
C LEU A 49 1.95 4.51 -6.30
N GLN A 50 1.75 5.18 -7.43
CA GLN A 50 1.01 4.62 -8.56
C GLN A 50 1.68 3.33 -9.06
N LYS A 51 3.00 3.34 -9.22
CA LYS A 51 3.75 2.15 -9.63
C LYS A 51 3.57 0.99 -8.65
N ILE A 52 3.60 1.26 -7.34
CA ILE A 52 3.35 0.23 -6.31
C ILE A 52 1.94 -0.33 -6.42
N GLU A 53 0.93 0.50 -6.67
CA GLU A 53 -0.45 0.04 -6.86
C GLU A 53 -0.60 -0.78 -8.14
N ASP A 54 -0.01 -0.34 -9.24
CA ASP A 54 -0.01 -1.05 -10.51
C ASP A 54 0.67 -2.42 -10.37
N ASP A 55 1.81 -2.49 -9.68
CA ASP A 55 2.52 -3.74 -9.39
C ASP A 55 1.70 -4.67 -8.48
N LYS A 56 0.99 -4.14 -7.48
CA LYS A 56 0.09 -4.93 -6.62
C LYS A 56 -1.10 -5.46 -7.40
N ASN A 57 -1.71 -4.64 -8.23
CA ASN A 57 -2.83 -5.02 -9.09
C ASN A 57 -2.39 -6.09 -10.09
N MET A 58 -1.22 -5.93 -10.71
CA MET A 58 -0.67 -6.92 -11.63
C MET A 58 -0.38 -8.26 -10.94
N ASN A 59 0.15 -8.24 -9.72
CA ASN A 59 0.33 -9.46 -8.93
C ASN A 59 -1.00 -10.12 -8.54
N ALA A 60 -2.00 -9.33 -8.16
CA ALA A 60 -3.34 -9.83 -7.85
C ALA A 60 -4.03 -10.44 -9.10
N LEU A 61 -3.89 -9.80 -10.27
CA LEU A 61 -4.38 -10.29 -11.55
C LEU A 61 -3.67 -11.57 -11.98
N LYS A 62 -2.36 -11.67 -11.76
CA LYS A 62 -1.59 -12.88 -12.03
C LYS A 62 -2.05 -14.04 -11.16
N LEU A 63 -2.24 -13.80 -9.86
CA LEU A 63 -2.81 -14.80 -8.94
C LEU A 63 -4.23 -15.22 -9.35
N ALA A 64 -5.07 -14.27 -9.77
CA ALA A 64 -6.42 -14.57 -10.25
C ALA A 64 -6.41 -15.37 -11.56
N ALA A 65 -5.52 -15.05 -12.49
CA ALA A 65 -5.35 -15.79 -13.74
C ALA A 65 -4.78 -17.20 -13.52
N GLU A 66 -3.83 -17.36 -12.59
CA GLU A 66 -3.33 -18.67 -12.17
C GLU A 66 -4.40 -19.51 -11.48
N ALA A 67 -5.24 -18.89 -10.65
CA ALA A 67 -6.39 -19.55 -10.03
C ALA A 67 -7.47 -19.95 -11.07
N GLN A 68 -7.73 -19.10 -12.06
CA GLN A 68 -8.63 -19.43 -13.18
C GLN A 68 -8.04 -20.52 -14.10
N ALA A 69 -6.73 -20.52 -14.33
CA ALA A 69 -6.06 -21.56 -15.13
C ALA A 69 -5.99 -22.91 -14.40
N MET A 70 -6.02 -22.90 -13.06
CA MET A 70 -6.13 -24.10 -12.23
C MET A 70 -7.58 -24.55 -11.98
N ASP A 71 -8.58 -23.78 -12.43
CA ASP A 71 -9.98 -24.21 -12.41
C ASP A 71 -10.19 -25.17 -13.59
N PRO A 72 -10.41 -26.48 -13.35
CA PRO A 72 -10.72 -27.38 -14.44
C PRO A 72 -12.07 -26.96 -15.00
N ILE A 73 -12.07 -26.38 -16.21
CA ILE A 73 -13.27 -26.33 -17.04
C ILE A 73 -13.65 -27.79 -17.31
N GLY A 74 -14.51 -28.32 -16.45
CA GLY A 74 -15.17 -29.59 -16.63
C GLY A 74 -16.03 -29.49 -17.88
N ASP A 75 -15.53 -30.08 -18.96
CA ASP A 75 -16.23 -30.38 -20.19
C ASP A 75 -17.47 -31.24 -19.86
N SER A 76 -18.56 -30.58 -19.46
CA SER A 76 -19.86 -31.21 -19.28
C SER A 76 -20.53 -31.23 -20.64
N THR A 77 -20.07 -32.17 -21.45
CA THR A 77 -20.85 -32.74 -22.55
C THR A 77 -22.14 -33.30 -21.96
N ILE A 78 -23.23 -32.52 -22.02
CA ILE A 78 -24.58 -33.08 -21.98
C ILE A 78 -25.24 -32.68 -23.31
N GLY A 79 -25.13 -33.60 -24.25
CA GLY A 79 -25.96 -33.60 -25.44
C GLY A 79 -27.43 -33.83 -25.07
N ASP A 80 -28.27 -33.19 -25.87
CA ASP A 80 -29.59 -33.61 -26.34
C ASP A 80 -30.65 -34.12 -25.35
N GLY A 81 -31.77 -33.39 -25.34
CA GLY A 81 -33.12 -33.92 -25.56
C GLY A 81 -33.66 -35.08 -24.70
N ILE A 82 -34.87 -34.83 -24.16
CA ILE A 82 -35.94 -35.76 -23.73
C ILE A 82 -35.68 -36.74 -22.58
#